data_AF-A0A284VKJ5-F1
#
_entry.id   AF-A0A284VKJ5-F1
#
_cell.length_a   1.000
_cell.length_b   1.000
_cell.length_c   1.000
_cell.angle_alpha   90.00
_cell.angle_beta   90.00
_cell.angle_gamma   90.00
#
_symmetry.space_group_name_H-M   'P 1'
#
loop_
_entity.id
_entity.type
_entity.pdbx_description
1 polymer ?
#
loop_
_entity_poly.entity_id
_entity_poly.type
_entity_poly.pdbx_seq_one_letter_code
_entity_poly.pdbx_strand_id
1 'polypeptide(L)'
;MLIEFSIENFRSIKERVTLSLVSSSDKSLDNNLIKADSLEKDSLLRSAVIYGANASGKSNVVSAFQFLKGLVTNSHKNQKDTKIKMSPFKLDADYSSKPSKFEVVFIKNSTKYVYGVSVTNEKL
;
A
#
# COMPACT_ATOMS: atom_id res chain seq x y z
N MET A 1 5.25 -8.23 -9.41
CA MET A 1 4.03 -7.61 -9.95
C MET A 1 3.12 -7.24 -8.80
N LEU A 2 2.75 -5.97 -8.68
CA LEU A 2 1.81 -5.52 -7.63
C LEU A 2 0.40 -6.01 -7.97
N ILE A 3 -0.30 -6.57 -6.98
CA ILE A 3 -1.73 -6.91 -7.06
C ILE A 3 -2.51 -5.84 -6.31
N GLU A 4 -2.21 -5.68 -5.02
CA GLU A 4 -2.90 -4.74 -4.14
C GLU A 4 -1.92 -4.02 -3.21
N PHE A 5 -2.26 -2.78 -2.89
CA PHE A 5 -1.63 -2.03 -1.82
C PHE A 5 -2.70 -1.38 -0.95
N SER A 6 -2.69 -1.69 0.35
CA SER A 6 -3.65 -1.16 1.32
C SER A 6 -2.96 -0.35 2.41
N ILE A 7 -3.59 0.76 2.81
CA ILE A 7 -3.09 1.69 3.81
C ILE A 7 -4.22 2.09 4.75
N GLU A 8 -3.94 2.17 6.05
CA GLU A 8 -4.86 2.67 7.08
C GLU A 8 -4.12 3.61 8.03
N ASN A 9 -4.80 4.65 8.50
CA ASN A 9 -4.30 5.62 9.49
C ASN A 9 -2.94 6.25 9.09
N PHE A 10 -2.83 6.85 7.90
CA PHE A 10 -1.59 7.48 7.42
C PHE A 10 -1.87 8.84 6.78
N ARG A 11 -1.32 9.92 7.37
CA ARG A 11 -1.49 11.30 6.92
C ARG A 11 -2.97 11.69 6.75
N SER A 12 -3.45 11.85 5.51
CA SER A 12 -4.85 12.19 5.24
C SER A 12 -5.78 10.98 5.14
N ILE A 13 -5.23 9.76 5.23
CA ILE A 13 -5.97 8.50 5.10
C ILE A 13 -6.32 8.02 6.51
N LYS A 14 -7.60 8.12 6.88
CA LYS A 14 -8.11 7.66 8.17
C LYS A 14 -8.39 6.16 8.13
N GLU A 15 -9.33 5.77 7.28
CA GLU A 15 -9.78 4.39 7.09
C GLU A 15 -8.93 3.66 6.05
N ARG A 16 -9.11 2.34 5.97
CA ARG A 16 -8.38 1.50 5.02
C ARG A 16 -8.76 1.88 3.58
N VAL A 17 -7.75 2.18 2.77
CA VAL A 17 -7.88 2.38 1.33
C VAL A 17 -7.01 1.37 0.61
N THR A 18 -7.56 0.73 -0.43
CA THR A 18 -6.85 -0.27 -1.25
C THR A 18 -6.75 0.20 -2.70
N LEU A 19 -5.53 0.26 -3.23
CA LEU A 19 -5.27 0.33 -4.67
C LEU A 19 -5.17 -1.11 -5.20
N SER A 20 -6.13 -1.54 -6.00
CA SER A 20 -6.14 -2.87 -6.63
C SER A 20 -5.86 -2.76 -8.14
N LEU A 21 -4.97 -3.62 -8.63
CA LEU A 21 -4.69 -3.81 -10.06
C LEU A 21 -5.38 -5.05 -10.62
N VAL A 22 -6.25 -5.71 -9.87
CA VAL A 22 -7.08 -6.80 -10.39
C VAL A 22 -7.99 -6.23 -11.48
N SER A 23 -7.94 -6.84 -12.67
CA SER A 23 -8.76 -6.42 -13.80
C SER A 23 -10.24 -6.65 -13.50
N SER A 24 -11.09 -5.75 -13.97
CA SER A 24 -12.54 -6.00 -13.99
C SER A 24 -12.91 -6.97 -15.11
N SER A 25 -14.21 -7.24 -15.26
CA SER A 25 -14.75 -7.98 -16.39
C SER A 25 -14.76 -7.20 -17.72
N ASP A 26 -14.28 -5.95 -17.73
CA ASP A 26 -14.19 -5.13 -18.94
C ASP A 26 -13.08 -5.65 -19.87
N LYS A 27 -13.42 -5.82 -21.14
CA LYS A 27 -12.56 -6.35 -22.20
C LYS A 27 -12.16 -5.31 -23.24
N SER A 28 -12.52 -4.04 -23.04
CA SER A 28 -12.23 -2.94 -23.96
C SER A 28 -10.72 -2.77 -24.23
N LEU A 29 -9.86 -3.17 -23.29
CA LEU A 29 -8.40 -3.05 -23.35
C LEU A 29 -7.70 -4.36 -22.95
N ASP A 30 -8.08 -5.48 -23.57
CA ASP A 30 -7.48 -6.81 -23.31
C ASP A 30 -5.95 -6.84 -23.50
N ASN A 31 -5.40 -5.98 -24.35
CA ASN A 31 -3.96 -5.81 -24.54
C ASN A 31 -3.24 -5.17 -23.33
N ASN A 32 -3.99 -4.53 -22.43
CA ASN A 32 -3.49 -3.93 -21.20
C ASN A 32 -3.52 -4.89 -20.00
N LEU A 33 -3.77 -6.17 -20.25
CA LEU A 33 -3.80 -7.20 -19.23
C LEU A 33 -2.46 -7.92 -19.14
N ILE A 34 -2.16 -8.39 -17.93
CA ILE A 34 -1.09 -9.32 -17.64
C ILE A 34 -1.71 -10.57 -17.05
N LYS A 35 -1.44 -11.69 -17.71
CA LYS A 35 -1.83 -13.01 -17.26
C LYS A 35 -0.60 -13.63 -16.60
N ALA A 36 -0.78 -14.19 -15.42
CA ALA A 36 0.25 -14.97 -14.75
C ALA A 36 -0.39 -16.26 -14.28
N ASP A 37 0.31 -17.39 -14.44
CA ASP A 37 -0.21 -18.70 -14.04
C ASP A 37 -0.59 -18.75 -12.55
N SER A 38 0.09 -17.94 -11.74
CA SER A 38 -0.19 -17.80 -10.31
C SER A 38 -1.46 -17.01 -9.96
N LEU A 39 -2.20 -16.50 -10.95
CA LEU A 39 -3.42 -15.71 -10.75
C LEU A 39 -4.72 -16.52 -11.00
N GLU A 40 -4.63 -17.83 -11.23
CA GLU A 40 -5.76 -18.68 -11.64
C GLU A 40 -6.61 -18.05 -12.76
N LYS A 41 -7.72 -17.41 -12.41
CA LYS A 41 -8.68 -16.79 -13.33
C LYS A 41 -8.56 -15.27 -13.43
N ASP A 42 -7.82 -14.65 -12.53
CA ASP A 42 -7.68 -13.20 -12.49
C ASP A 42 -6.57 -12.73 -13.45
N SER A 43 -6.74 -11.55 -14.01
CA SER A 43 -5.67 -10.82 -14.69
C SER A 43 -5.35 -9.52 -13.96
N LEU A 44 -4.15 -8.98 -14.21
CA LEU A 44 -3.74 -7.70 -13.65
C LEU A 44 -3.64 -6.64 -14.73
N LEU A 45 -3.95 -5.40 -14.37
CA LEU A 45 -3.71 -4.24 -15.21
C LEU A 45 -2.21 -3.91 -15.25
N ARG A 46 -1.69 -3.49 -16.42
CA ARG A 46 -0.29 -3.02 -16.55
C ARG A 46 -0.06 -1.64 -15.95
N SER A 47 -1.13 -0.85 -15.85
CA SER A 47 -1.08 0.55 -15.43
C SER A 47 -2.34 0.91 -14.65
N ALA A 48 -2.21 1.92 -13.78
CA ALA A 48 -3.32 2.49 -13.03
C ALA A 48 -3.12 4.00 -12.91
N VAL A 49 -4.22 4.74 -12.82
CA VAL A 49 -4.24 6.20 -12.66
C VAL A 49 -5.05 6.55 -11.42
N ILE A 50 -4.49 7.40 -10.54
CA ILE A 50 -5.20 7.93 -9.38
C ILE A 50 -5.57 9.38 -9.68
N TYR A 51 -6.86 9.66 -9.84
CA TYR A 51 -7.40 11.00 -10.07
C TYR A 51 -8.23 11.47 -8.87
N GLY A 52 -8.45 12.78 -8.77
CA GLY A 52 -9.21 13.39 -7.67
C GLY A 52 -8.81 14.83 -7.41
N ALA A 53 -9.62 15.54 -6.62
CA ALA A 53 -9.43 16.96 -6.30
C ALA A 53 -8.09 17.25 -5.59
N ASN A 54 -7.70 18.52 -5.53
CA ASN A 54 -6.55 18.95 -4.73
C ASN A 54 -6.75 18.54 -3.25
N ALA A 55 -5.66 18.17 -2.59
CA ALA A 55 -5.66 17.66 -1.21
C ALA A 55 -6.47 16.38 -0.94
N SER A 56 -7.00 15.68 -1.95
CA SER A 56 -7.78 14.44 -1.77
C SER A 56 -6.96 13.20 -1.33
N GLY A 57 -5.67 13.34 -1.04
CA GLY A 57 -4.83 12.25 -0.53
C GLY A 57 -4.11 11.39 -1.59
N LYS A 58 -4.20 11.71 -2.88
CA LYS A 58 -3.52 10.95 -3.96
C LYS A 58 -2.03 10.71 -3.70
N SER A 59 -1.28 11.79 -3.42
CA SER A 59 0.16 11.71 -3.12
C SER A 59 0.45 10.95 -1.82
N ASN A 60 -0.53 10.84 -0.91
CA ASN A 60 -0.37 10.08 0.33
C ASN A 60 -0.41 8.57 0.09
N VAL A 61 -1.15 8.07 -0.92
CA VAL A 61 -1.08 6.66 -1.35
C VAL A 61 0.34 6.33 -1.82
N VAL A 62 0.91 7.15 -2.70
CA VAL A 62 2.30 6.97 -3.19
C VAL A 62 3.32 7.10 -2.06
N SER A 63 3.15 8.09 -1.19
CA SER A 63 4.03 8.31 -0.03
C SER A 63 3.99 7.14 0.95
N ALA A 64 2.82 6.53 1.16
CA ALA A 64 2.67 5.36 2.02
C ALA A 64 3.42 4.14 1.45
N PHE A 65 3.36 3.94 0.12
CA PHE A 65 4.12 2.88 -0.54
C PHE A 65 5.63 3.09 -0.40
N GLN A 66 6.10 4.33 -0.60
CA GLN A 66 7.49 4.70 -0.38
C GLN A 66 7.93 4.50 1.07
N PHE A 67 7.06 4.85 2.03
CA PHE A 67 7.29 4.62 3.45
C PHE A 67 7.45 3.12 3.75
N LEU A 68 6.51 2.27 3.31
CA LEU A 68 6.60 0.82 3.50
C LEU A 68 7.89 0.24 2.92
N LYS A 69 8.21 0.61 1.67
CA LYS A 69 9.47 0.19 1.02
C LYS A 69 10.67 0.59 1.88
N GLY A 70 10.73 1.86 2.29
CA GLY A 70 11.82 2.40 3.09
C GLY A 70 11.97 1.71 4.45
N LEU A 71 10.85 1.43 5.12
CA LEU A 71 10.76 0.73 6.39
C LEU A 71 11.36 -0.68 6.28
N VAL A 72 11.02 -1.41 5.21
CA VAL A 72 11.53 -2.77 4.98
C VAL A 72 13.00 -2.76 4.57
N THR A 73 13.39 -1.95 3.57
CA THR A 73 14.75 -1.99 3.00
C THR A 73 15.81 -1.37 3.92
N ASN A 74 15.42 -0.44 4.80
CA ASN A 74 16.31 0.16 5.78
C ASN A 74 16.12 -0.40 7.20
N SER A 75 15.41 -1.52 7.34
CA SER A 75 15.12 -2.14 8.64
C SER A 75 16.38 -2.40 9.48
N HIS A 76 17.49 -2.80 8.85
CA HIS A 76 18.79 -2.99 9.51
C HIS A 76 19.38 -1.72 10.15
N LYS A 77 18.93 -0.52 9.74
CA LYS A 77 19.35 0.76 10.31
C LYS A 77 18.49 1.18 11.51
N ASN A 78 17.35 0.54 11.72
CA ASN A 78 16.46 0.84 12.84
C ASN A 78 17.01 0.16 14.09
N GLN A 79 17.79 0.89 14.87
CA GLN A 79 18.22 0.45 16.21
C GLN A 79 17.04 0.46 17.17
N LYS A 80 17.10 -0.31 18.26
CA LYS A 80 16.02 -0.48 19.26
C LYS A 80 15.40 0.84 19.73
N ASP A 81 16.17 1.93 19.78
CA ASP A 81 15.73 3.23 20.29
C ASP A 81 15.49 4.27 19.19
N THR A 82 15.58 3.88 17.91
CA THR A 82 15.34 4.80 16.79
C THR A 82 13.84 4.94 16.53
N LYS A 83 13.30 6.13 16.78
CA LYS A 83 11.90 6.44 16.47
C LYS A 83 11.62 6.28 14.98
N ILE A 84 10.48 5.68 14.67
CA ILE A 84 10.00 5.54 13.30
C ILE A 84 9.35 6.86 12.91
N LYS A 85 9.88 7.51 11.87
CA LYS A 85 9.36 8.80 11.40
C LYS A 85 8.14 8.58 10.53
N MET A 86 6.97 8.56 11.15
CA MET A 86 5.70 8.36 10.50
C MET A 86 4.65 9.34 11.04
N SER A 87 3.67 9.68 10.19
CA SER A 87 2.60 10.62 10.52
C SER A 87 1.26 9.90 10.38
N PRO A 88 0.60 9.52 11.49
CA PRO A 88 -0.74 8.95 11.44
C PRO A 88 -1.77 10.00 11.01
N PHE A 89 -3.04 9.60 10.92
CA PHE A 89 -4.14 10.53 10.73
C PHE A 89 -4.32 11.42 11.96
N LYS A 90 -4.23 12.74 11.79
CA LYS A 90 -4.20 13.72 12.90
C LYS A 90 -5.47 14.54 13.09
N LEU A 91 -6.45 14.45 12.18
CA LEU A 91 -7.71 15.19 12.32
C LEU A 91 -8.71 14.48 13.24
N ASP A 92 -8.28 13.41 13.90
CA ASP A 92 -9.03 12.66 14.89
C ASP A 92 -8.03 12.26 16.00
N ALA A 93 -8.31 12.68 17.24
CA ALA A 93 -7.44 12.43 18.37
C ALA A 93 -7.27 10.94 18.67
N ASP A 94 -8.31 10.14 18.41
CA ASP A 94 -8.30 8.70 18.65
C ASP A 94 -7.36 7.95 17.70
N TYR A 95 -6.94 8.58 16.60
CA TYR A 95 -6.08 7.97 15.58
C TYR A 95 -4.59 8.29 15.78
N SER A 96 -4.27 9.30 16.59
CA SER A 96 -2.89 9.74 16.79
C SER A 96 -2.01 8.71 17.50
N SER A 97 -2.60 7.87 18.35
CA SER A 97 -1.93 6.76 19.05
C SER A 97 -2.18 5.40 18.42
N LYS A 98 -3.13 5.28 17.48
CA LYS A 98 -3.39 4.04 16.76
C LYS A 98 -2.25 3.73 15.79
N PRO A 99 -1.97 2.45 15.54
CA PRO A 99 -0.98 2.08 14.54
C PRO A 99 -1.44 2.46 13.14
N SER A 100 -0.49 2.78 12.27
CA SER A 100 -0.68 2.79 10.82
C SER A 100 -0.46 1.40 10.28
N LYS A 101 -1.37 0.94 9.42
CA LYS A 101 -1.27 -0.40 8.83
C LYS A 101 -1.00 -0.29 7.34
N PHE A 102 -0.10 -1.12 6.87
CA PHE A 102 0.29 -1.20 5.47
C PHE A 102 0.28 -2.67 5.06
N GLU A 103 -0.28 -2.95 3.90
CA GLU A 103 -0.30 -4.29 3.33
C GLU A 103 -0.04 -4.22 1.84
N VAL A 104 0.81 -5.13 1.35
CA VAL A 104 1.11 -5.27 -0.06
C VAL A 104 0.93 -6.73 -0.48
N VAL A 105 0.16 -6.93 -1.54
CA VAL A 105 -0.04 -8.22 -2.19
C VAL A 105 0.66 -8.14 -3.54
N PHE A 106 1.57 -9.06 -3.81
CA PHE A 106 2.34 -9.04 -5.05
C PHE A 106 2.81 -10.43 -5.47
N ILE A 107 3.05 -10.62 -6.76
CA ILE A 107 3.66 -11.83 -7.32
C ILE A 107 5.14 -11.60 -7.58
N LYS A 108 5.97 -12.58 -7.20
CA LYS A 108 7.38 -12.66 -7.59
C LYS A 108 7.72 -14.11 -7.88
N ASN A 109 8.36 -14.38 -9.02
CA ASN A 109 8.74 -15.74 -9.45
C ASN A 109 7.57 -16.74 -9.34
N SER A 110 6.42 -16.38 -9.93
CA SER A 110 5.18 -17.18 -9.91
C SER A 110 4.61 -17.52 -8.52
N THR A 111 5.10 -16.86 -7.47
CA THR A 111 4.58 -17.01 -6.10
C THR A 111 3.88 -15.74 -5.66
N LYS A 112 2.65 -15.87 -5.17
CA LYS A 112 1.87 -14.77 -4.57
C LYS A 112 2.31 -14.59 -3.11
N TYR A 113 2.67 -13.37 -2.76
CA TYR A 113 3.03 -12.96 -1.41
C TYR A 113 1.99 -11.98 -0.87
N VAL A 114 1.73 -12.12 0.43
CA VAL A 114 0.99 -11.13 1.23
C VAL A 114 1.94 -10.70 2.33
N TYR A 115 2.21 -9.40 2.42
CA TYR A 115 3.05 -8.83 3.46
C TYR A 115 2.32 -7.67 4.12
N GLY A 116 2.25 -7.68 5.45
CA GLY A 116 1.59 -6.65 6.24
C GLY A 116 2.42 -6.23 7.43
N VAL A 117 2.33 -4.96 7.80
CA VAL A 117 2.97 -4.38 8.99
C VAL A 117 2.04 -3.36 9.65
N SER A 118 2.12 -3.27 10.97
CA SER A 118 1.33 -2.36 11.80
C SER A 118 2.26 -1.60 12.72
N VAL A 119 2.46 -0.31 12.46
CA VAL A 119 3.55 0.46 13.05
C VAL A 119 3.05 1.72 13.75
N THR A 120 3.70 2.06 14.86
CA THR A 120 3.58 3.33 15.57
C THR A 120 4.91 4.08 15.52
N ASN A 121 4.98 5.30 16.03
CA ASN A 121 6.26 6.02 16.10
C ASN A 121 7.27 5.42 17.09
N GLU A 122 6.82 4.51 17.97
CA GLU A 122 7.62 3.88 19.02
C GLU A 122 8.00 2.43 18.68
N LYS A 123 7.11 1.71 18.01
CA LYS A 123 7.27 0.28 17.71
C LYS A 123 6.77 -0.10 16.33
N LEU A 124 7.50 -1.02 15.71
CA LEU A 124 7.07 -1.85 14.58
C LEU A 124 6.14 -2.96 15.03
#